data_AF-A0A2H5XXF2-F1
#
_entry.id   AF-A0A2H5XXF2-F1
#
_cell.length_a   1.000
_cell.length_b   1.000
_cell.length_c   1.000
_cell.angle_alpha   90.00
_cell.angle_beta   90.00
_cell.angle_gamma   90.00
#
_symmetry.space_group_name_H-M   'P 1'
#
loop_
_entity.id
_entity.type
_entity.pdbx_description
1 polymer ?
#
loop_
_entity_poly.entity_id
_entity_poly.type
_entity_poly.pdbx_seq_one_letter_code
_entity_poly.pdbx_strand_id
1 'polypeptide(L)'
;MVLCPVYRAERYAPTERLDRERLQRDLDARGVPCILVPDSSDWGDAARAILSDTVQNGNVLLLLSNGNIGGLRQSLCTDPQSSAPPQA
;
A
#
# COMPACT_ATOMS: atom_id res chain seq x y z
N MET A 1 -6.04 7.18 -2.18
CA MET A 1 -4.80 6.92 -1.41
C MET A 1 -4.94 5.61 -0.65
N VAL A 2 -3.87 4.82 -0.51
CA VAL A 2 -3.88 3.57 0.27
C VAL A 2 -2.93 3.71 1.45
N LEU A 3 -3.42 3.51 2.68
CA LEU A 3 -2.61 3.52 3.91
C LEU A 3 -2.38 2.09 4.39
N CYS A 4 -1.12 1.69 4.35
CA CYS A 4 -0.67 0.37 4.80
C CYS A 4 -0.23 0.38 6.28
N PRO A 5 -0.04 -0.79 6.89
CA PRO A 5 0.57 -0.91 8.21
C PRO A 5 1.90 -0.15 8.33
N VAL A 6 2.14 0.45 9.49
CA VAL A 6 3.36 1.22 9.77
C VAL A 6 4.49 0.26 10.11
N TYR A 7 5.57 0.30 9.34
CA TYR A 7 6.72 -0.55 9.62
C TYR A 7 7.36 -0.20 10.97
N ARG A 8 7.52 -1.21 11.82
CA ARG A 8 8.13 -1.11 13.15
C ARG A 8 7.50 -0.04 14.05
N ALA A 9 6.17 0.06 14.03
CA ALA A 9 5.43 1.00 14.87
C ALA A 9 5.79 0.87 16.37
N GLU A 10 6.15 -0.32 16.81
CA GLU A 10 6.58 -0.64 18.17
C GLU A 10 7.85 0.12 18.63
N ARG A 11 8.64 0.67 17.70
CA ARG A 11 9.81 1.51 18.03
C ARG A 11 9.48 2.88 18.60
N TYR A 12 8.24 3.32 18.41
CA TYR A 12 7.74 4.61 18.89
C TYR A 12 6.83 4.41 20.09
N ALA A 13 6.80 5.39 21.01
CA ALA A 13 5.82 5.38 22.07
C ALA A 13 4.40 5.40 21.47
N PRO A 14 3.39 4.78 22.10
CA PRO A 14 2.03 4.72 21.55
C PRO A 14 1.47 6.07 21.10
N THR A 15 1.78 7.15 21.84
CA THR A 15 1.35 8.53 21.55
C THR A 15 2.07 9.18 20.37
N GLU A 16 3.21 8.64 19.96
CA GLU A 16 4.03 9.14 18.83
C GLU A 16 3.79 8.34 17.54
N ARG A 17 3.11 7.19 17.64
CA ARG A 17 2.78 6.37 16.48
C ARG A 17 1.79 7.11 15.58
N LEU A 18 1.91 6.86 14.28
CA LEU A 18 0.90 7.31 13.32
C LEU A 18 -0.43 6.62 13.62
N ASP A 19 -1.41 7.41 14.04
CA ASP A 19 -2.81 6.99 14.13
C ASP A 19 -3.43 7.02 12.73
N ARG A 20 -3.44 5.85 12.08
CA ARG A 20 -3.92 5.70 10.71
C ARG A 20 -5.42 5.95 10.58
N GLU A 21 -6.21 5.51 11.56
CA GLU A 21 -7.67 5.69 11.58
C GLU A 21 -8.03 7.17 11.72
N ARG A 22 -7.34 7.89 12.59
CA ARG A 22 -7.46 9.35 12.66
C ARG A 22 -7.03 10.02 11.36
N LEU A 23 -5.89 9.64 10.78
CA LEU A 23 -5.44 10.21 9.51
C LEU A 23 -6.47 9.99 8.38
N GLN A 24 -7.07 8.80 8.31
CA GLN A 24 -8.14 8.53 7.34
C GLN A 24 -9.33 9.46 7.54
N ARG A 25 -9.81 9.61 8.78
CA ARG A 25 -10.90 10.55 9.10
C ARG A 25 -10.56 11.99 8.73
N ASP A 26 -9.33 12.42 9.03
CA ASP A 26 -8.86 13.77 8.73
C ASP A 26 -8.77 14.03 7.21
N LEU A 27 -8.45 13.02 6.42
CA LEU A 27 -8.40 13.09 4.96
C LEU A 27 -9.79 13.03 4.33
N ASP A 28 -10.66 12.16 4.83
CA ASP A 28 -12.04 12.05 4.40
C ASP A 28 -12.81 13.37 4.64
N ALA A 29 -12.59 13.99 5.80
CA ALA A 29 -13.12 15.33 6.12
C ALA A 29 -12.65 16.43 5.15
N ARG A 30 -11.55 16.19 4.41
CA ARG A 30 -11.02 17.10 3.37
C ARG A 30 -11.41 16.66 1.95
N GLY A 31 -12.26 15.63 1.81
CA GLY A 31 -12.66 15.07 0.53
C GLY A 31 -11.55 14.30 -0.19
N VAL A 32 -10.55 13.80 0.54
CA VAL A 32 -9.45 13.00 -0.02
C VAL A 32 -9.69 11.51 0.24
N PRO A 33 -10.04 10.71 -0.78
CA PRO A 33 -10.34 9.29 -0.59
C PRO A 33 -9.13 8.51 -0.07
N CYS A 34 -9.32 7.82 1.04
CA CYS A 34 -8.29 7.06 1.72
C CYS A 34 -8.80 5.68 2.13
N ILE A 35 -8.14 4.62 1.67
CA ILE A 35 -8.43 3.23 2.03
C ILE A 35 -7.38 2.77 3.03
N LEU A 36 -7.81 2.25 4.17
CA LEU A 36 -6.93 1.62 5.16
C LEU A 36 -6.79 0.12 4.86
N VAL A 37 -5.56 -0.36 4.84
CA VAL A 37 -5.26 -1.80 4.83
C VAL A 37 -5.13 -2.27 6.28
N PRO A 38 -5.84 -3.33 6.69
CA PRO A 38 -5.71 -3.90 8.03
C PRO A 38 -4.30 -4.38 8.34
N ASP A 39 -3.97 -4.45 9.63
CA ASP A 39 -2.72 -5.07 10.09
C ASP A 39 -2.81 -6.59 9.94
N SER A 40 -1.99 -7.16 9.06
CA SER A 40 -1.90 -8.60 8.85
C SER A 40 -0.50 -8.99 8.36
N SER A 41 -0.16 -10.28 8.34
CA SER A 41 1.11 -10.75 7.77
C SER A 41 1.20 -10.60 6.25
N ASP A 42 0.05 -10.58 5.58
CA ASP A 42 -0.16 -10.56 4.13
C ASP A 42 -0.70 -9.21 3.62
N TRP A 43 -0.54 -8.14 4.41
CA TRP A 43 -1.09 -6.83 4.08
C TRP A 43 -0.65 -6.30 2.69
N GLY A 44 0.52 -6.72 2.21
CA GLY A 44 1.05 -6.37 0.89
C GLY A 44 0.16 -6.87 -0.24
N ASP A 45 -0.42 -8.06 -0.11
CA ASP A 45 -1.31 -8.64 -1.10
C ASP A 45 -2.68 -7.95 -1.10
N ALA A 46 -3.19 -7.61 0.08
CA ALA A 46 -4.40 -6.80 0.21
C ALA A 46 -4.23 -5.41 -0.43
N ALA A 47 -3.08 -4.76 -0.19
CA ALA A 47 -2.75 -3.49 -0.83
C ALA A 47 -2.64 -3.63 -2.36
N ARG A 48 -2.03 -4.72 -2.85
CA ARG A 48 -1.93 -5.02 -4.27
C ARG A 48 -3.30 -5.16 -4.93
N ALA A 49 -4.24 -5.87 -4.29
CA ALA A 49 -5.59 -6.05 -4.79
C ALA A 49 -6.32 -4.70 -4.93
N ILE A 50 -6.29 -3.88 -3.88
CA ILE A 50 -6.89 -2.53 -3.90
C ILE A 50 -6.29 -1.67 -5.02
N LEU A 51 -4.97 -1.72 -5.20
CA LEU A 51 -4.29 -0.98 -6.26
C LEU A 51 -4.72 -1.48 -7.64
N SER A 52 -4.79 -2.80 -7.86
CA SER A 52 -5.22 -3.38 -9.15
C SER A 52 -6.61 -2.95 -9.58
N ASP A 53 -7.52 -2.72 -8.63
CA ASP A 53 -8.89 -2.27 -8.92
C ASP A 53 -9.00 -0.76 -9.18
N THR A 54 -7.98 0.01 -8.77
CA THR A 54 -8.04 1.49 -8.75
C THR A 54 -7.06 2.17 -9.71
N VAL A 55 -5.96 1.50 -10.07
CA VAL A 55 -4.93 2.06 -10.96
C VAL A 55 -5.05 1.49 -12.37
N GLN A 56 -4.77 2.33 -13.36
CA GLN A 56 -4.80 1.95 -14.78
C GLN A 56 -3.39 2.02 -15.39
N ASN A 57 -3.22 1.36 -16.54
CA ASN A 57 -2.00 1.49 -17.33
C ASN A 57 -1.74 2.97 -17.67
N GLY A 58 -0.49 3.40 -17.47
CA GLY A 58 -0.07 4.80 -17.65
C GLY A 58 -0.25 5.68 -16.42
N ASN A 59 -0.88 5.22 -15.34
CA ASN A 59 -0.86 5.93 -14.07
C ASN A 59 0.53 5.87 -13.42
N VAL A 60 0.91 6.94 -12.72
CA VAL A 60 2.12 6.97 -11.90
C VAL A 60 1.73 6.66 -10.46
N LEU A 61 2.30 5.58 -9.90
CA LEU A 61 2.11 5.22 -8.51
C LEU A 61 3.28 5.72 -7.67
N LEU A 62 3.00 6.56 -6.68
CA LEU A 62 3.97 7.01 -5.69
C LEU A 62 3.90 6.13 -4.44
N LEU A 63 4.99 5.43 -4.12
CA LEU A 63 5.12 4.65 -2.90
C LEU A 63 5.94 5.42 -1.87
N LEU A 64 5.32 5.77 -0.74
CA LEU A 64 5.98 6.40 0.40
C LEU A 64 6.06 5.39 1.54
N SER A 65 7.26 5.18 2.06
CA SER A 65 7.50 4.21 3.13
C SER A 65 8.53 4.71 4.12
N ASN A 66 8.36 4.33 5.39
CA ASN A 66 9.33 4.50 6.46
C ASN A 66 10.23 3.26 6.67
N GLY A 67 10.17 2.28 5.78
CA GLY A 67 11.02 1.09 5.79
C GLY A 67 10.45 -0.06 4.95
N ASN A 68 10.25 -1.22 5.56
CA ASN A 68 9.71 -2.38 4.85
C ASN A 68 8.28 -2.11 4.36
N ILE A 69 8.00 -2.52 3.13
CA ILE A 69 6.71 -2.36 2.44
C ILE A 69 6.03 -3.70 2.12
N GLY A 70 6.32 -4.74 2.90
CA GLY A 70 5.57 -6.01 2.83
C GLY A 70 5.63 -6.69 1.46
N GLY A 71 6.76 -6.56 0.75
CA GLY A 71 6.93 -7.11 -0.60
C GLY A 71 6.16 -6.39 -1.71
N LEU A 72 5.38 -5.34 -1.39
CA LEU A 72 4.48 -4.67 -2.34
C LEU A 72 5.20 -4.14 -3.58
N ARG A 73 6.39 -3.51 -3.43
CA ARG A 73 7.17 -3.04 -4.59
C ARG A 73 7.53 -4.19 -5.53
N GLN A 74 7.96 -5.33 -4.99
CA GLN A 74 8.29 -6.48 -5.84
C GLN A 74 7.04 -6.98 -6.56
N SER A 75 5.92 -7.12 -5.85
CA SER A 75 4.63 -7.52 -6.42
C SER A 75 4.10 -6.56 -7.50
N LEU A 76 4.37 -5.25 -7.37
CA LEU A 76 3.99 -4.24 -8.36
C LEU A 76 4.93 -4.20 -9.57
N CYS A 77 6.21 -4.50 -9.40
CA CYS A 77 7.21 -4.51 -10.48
C CYS A 77 7.31 -5.87 -11.19
N THR A 78 6.73 -6.93 -10.62
CA THR A 78 6.73 -8.24 -11.27
C THR A 78 5.57 -8.28 -12.26
N ASP A 79 5.93 -8.34 -13.55
CA ASP A 79 4.97 -8.42 -14.62
C ASP A 79 4.49 -9.87 -14.77
N PRO A 80 3.20 -10.20 -14.52
CA PRO A 80 2.71 -11.56 -14.68
C PRO A 80 2.80 -12.06 -16.13
N GLN A 81 3.02 -11.16 -17.11
CA GLN A 81 3.24 -11.55 -18.52
C GLN A 81 4.70 -11.82 -18.89
N SER A 82 5.68 -11.51 -18.05
CA SER A 82 7.10 -11.74 -18.36
C SER A 82 7.54 -13.21 -18.27
N SER A 83 6.62 -14.13 -17.92
CA SER A 83 6.87 -15.58 -17.84
C SER A 83 6.29 -16.38 -19.01
N ALA A 84 5.66 -15.75 -20.01
CA ALA A 84 5.25 -16.45 -21.22
C ALA A 84 6.51 -16.71 -22.09
N PRO A 85 6.79 -17.97 -22.49
CA PRO A 85 7.89 -18.24 -23.42
C PRO A 85 7.64 -17.48 -24.73
N PRO A 86 8.71 -17.03 -25.43
CA PRO A 86 8.55 -16.39 -26.73
C PRO A 86 7.77 -17.32 -27.65
N GLN A 87 6.68 -16.80 -28.24
CA GLN A 87 5.98 -17.52 -29.30
C GLN A 87 6.94 -17.65 -30.48
N ALA A 88 7.20 -18.90 -30.86
CA ALA A 88 8.09 -19.29 -31.94
C ALA A 88 7.56 -18.88 -33.32
#